data_AF-A0A165T1S2-F1
#
_entry.id   AF-A0A165T1S2-F1
#
_cell.length_a   1.000
_cell.length_b   1.000
_cell.length_c   1.000
_cell.angle_alpha   90.00
_cell.angle_beta   90.00
_cell.angle_gamma   90.00
#
_symmetry.space_group_name_H-M   'P 1'
#
loop_
_entity.id
_entity.type
_entity.pdbx_description
1 polymer ?
#
loop_
_entity_poly.entity_id
_entity_poly.type
_entity_poly.pdbx_seq_one_letter_code
_entity_poly.pdbx_strand_id
1 'polypeptide(L)'
;MIPLHRAIQNAITEAIRKPDFEAALPPLSDATWAKLLAGSAGEERERIEFLGDALMYATIGTLLYEQIPQGSPHLYTNLRAVLHSNAVFSRVAEKLDILAVPDMVLKYLSKKDFGEGASAPTFKPYTEVKATADLFETVLGAYYLERGFGALCNWVIGIYRPLIYVAEAAFYKW
;
A
#
# COMPACT_ATOMS: atom_id res chain seq x y z
N MET A 1 -26.34 -9.43 -5.07
CA MET A 1 -25.38 -8.69 -5.92
C MET A 1 -24.25 -8.20 -5.01
N ILE A 2 -22.99 -8.47 -5.32
CA ILE A 2 -21.84 -7.96 -4.54
C ILE A 2 -21.68 -6.46 -4.86
N PRO A 3 -21.44 -5.56 -3.91
CA PRO A 3 -21.19 -4.15 -4.22
C PRO A 3 -19.94 -3.96 -5.09
N LEU A 4 -19.97 -3.03 -6.04
CA LEU A 4 -18.88 -2.73 -6.98
C LEU A 4 -17.51 -2.60 -6.30
N HIS A 5 -17.44 -1.81 -5.22
CA HIS A 5 -16.21 -1.64 -4.42
C HIS A 5 -15.62 -2.99 -3.97
N ARG A 6 -16.47 -3.90 -3.49
CA ARG A 6 -16.04 -5.22 -3.02
C ARG A 6 -15.61 -6.13 -4.17
N ALA A 7 -16.25 -6.02 -5.33
CA ALA A 7 -15.85 -6.78 -6.52
C ALA A 7 -14.43 -6.38 -6.98
N ILE A 8 -14.17 -5.07 -7.06
CA ILE A 8 -12.85 -4.52 -7.42
C ILE A 8 -11.80 -4.92 -6.36
N GLN A 9 -12.12 -4.75 -5.07
CA GLN A 9 -11.20 -5.09 -3.98
C GLN A 9 -10.82 -6.58 -3.98
N ASN A 10 -11.78 -7.47 -4.23
CA ASN A 10 -11.52 -8.91 -4.32
C ASN A 10 -10.59 -9.22 -5.49
N ALA A 11 -10.80 -8.61 -6.66
CA ALA A 11 -9.96 -8.81 -7.83
C ALA A 11 -8.51 -8.35 -7.59
N ILE A 12 -8.32 -7.17 -7.01
CA ILE A 12 -7.01 -6.64 -6.61
C ILE A 12 -6.33 -7.56 -5.59
N THR A 13 -7.06 -7.96 -4.55
CA THR A 13 -6.52 -8.85 -3.50
C THR A 13 -6.04 -10.18 -4.09
N GLU A 14 -6.80 -10.73 -5.02
CA GLU A 14 -6.41 -11.96 -5.71
C GLU A 14 -5.18 -11.77 -6.59
N ALA A 15 -5.06 -10.63 -7.28
CA ALA A 15 -3.88 -10.31 -8.07
C ALA A 15 -2.60 -10.23 -7.19
N ILE A 16 -2.68 -9.57 -6.03
CA ILE A 16 -1.53 -9.43 -5.11
C ILE A 16 -1.07 -10.79 -4.57
N ARG A 17 -2.00 -11.72 -4.35
CA ARG A 17 -1.68 -13.06 -3.83
C ARG A 17 -0.88 -13.92 -4.79
N LYS A 18 -0.99 -13.69 -6.10
CA LYS A 18 -0.35 -14.55 -7.08
C LYS A 18 1.18 -14.54 -6.92
N PRO A 19 1.87 -15.67 -7.10
CA PRO A 19 3.33 -15.74 -6.97
C PRO A 19 4.09 -14.84 -7.94
N ASP A 20 3.52 -14.57 -9.12
CA ASP A 20 4.08 -13.73 -10.18
C ASP A 20 3.87 -12.22 -9.95
N PHE A 21 3.15 -11.82 -8.90
CA PHE A 21 3.08 -10.43 -8.48
C PHE A 21 4.40 -10.05 -7.80
N GLU A 22 5.33 -9.54 -8.60
CA GLU A 22 6.62 -9.03 -8.12
C GLU A 22 6.45 -7.67 -7.45
N ALA A 23 6.90 -7.58 -6.19
CA ALA A 23 6.92 -6.34 -5.45
C ALA A 23 8.16 -6.36 -4.54
N ALA A 24 8.89 -5.25 -4.48
CA ALA A 24 10.05 -5.08 -3.62
C ALA A 24 9.95 -3.76 -2.85
N LEU A 25 10.48 -3.73 -1.63
CA LEU A 25 10.48 -2.54 -0.77
C LEU A 25 11.04 -1.32 -1.50
N PRO A 26 10.56 -0.10 -1.20
CA PRO A 26 11.19 1.09 -1.72
C PRO A 26 12.65 1.16 -1.24
N PRO A 27 13.60 1.53 -2.11
CA PRO A 27 15.02 1.52 -1.76
C PRO A 27 15.35 2.70 -0.82
N LEU A 28 15.17 2.46 0.47
CA LEU A 28 15.53 3.36 1.56
C LEU A 28 16.94 3.06 2.07
N SER A 29 17.67 4.09 2.51
CA SER A 29 18.96 3.90 3.18
C SER A 29 18.81 3.28 4.57
N ASP A 30 19.83 2.55 5.02
CA ASP A 30 19.91 1.99 6.37
C ASP A 30 19.70 3.06 7.46
N ALA A 31 20.18 4.29 7.21
CA ALA A 31 20.00 5.42 8.11
C ALA A 31 18.54 5.86 8.22
N THR A 32 17.79 5.86 7.11
CA THR A 32 16.37 6.21 7.12
C THR A 32 15.54 5.10 7.75
N TRP A 33 15.87 3.82 7.46
CA TRP A 33 15.30 2.70 8.21
C TRP A 33 15.57 2.84 9.70
N ALA A 34 16.81 3.07 10.11
CA ALA A 34 17.15 3.25 11.52
C ALA A 34 16.35 4.39 12.18
N LYS A 35 16.11 5.52 11.49
CA LYS A 35 15.28 6.62 12.00
C LYS A 35 13.82 6.22 12.20
N LEU A 36 13.25 5.48 11.25
CA LEU A 36 11.88 4.95 11.36
C LEU A 36 11.76 3.96 12.53
N LEU A 37 12.79 3.14 12.76
CA LEU A 37 12.83 2.10 13.79
C LEU A 37 13.19 2.62 15.18
N ALA A 38 13.99 3.68 15.26
CA ALA A 38 14.45 4.28 16.51
C ALA A 38 13.33 4.94 17.33
N GLY A 39 12.08 4.87 16.87
CA GLY A 39 10.93 5.37 17.61
C GLY A 39 10.95 6.89 17.72
N SER A 40 10.97 7.59 16.58
CA SER A 40 10.67 9.02 16.57
C SER A 40 9.37 9.27 17.35
N ALA A 41 9.31 10.39 18.09
CA ALA A 41 8.14 10.79 18.88
C ALA A 41 6.86 10.52 18.07
N GLY A 42 5.83 9.95 18.69
CA GLY A 42 4.63 9.47 17.97
C GLY A 42 4.08 10.49 16.97
N GLU A 43 4.12 11.77 17.33
CA GLU A 43 3.73 12.89 16.48
C GLU A 43 4.52 12.98 15.16
N GLU A 44 5.83 12.76 15.16
CA GLU A 44 6.63 12.82 13.92
C GLU A 44 6.27 11.67 12.96
N ARG A 45 5.95 10.50 13.52
CA ARG A 45 5.52 9.36 12.70
C ARG A 45 4.17 9.65 12.05
N GLU A 46 3.22 10.16 12.82
CA GLU A 46 1.90 10.56 12.32
C GLU A 46 2.02 11.66 11.24
N ARG A 47 2.98 12.60 11.38
CA ARG A 47 3.27 13.59 10.33
C ARG A 47 3.80 12.97 9.04
N ILE A 48 4.68 11.97 9.14
CA ILE A 48 5.24 11.26 7.98
C ILE A 48 4.19 10.35 7.33
N GLU A 49 3.38 9.66 8.13
CA GLU A 49 2.21 8.88 7.70
C GLU A 49 1.26 9.75 6.88
N PHE A 50 0.83 10.89 7.44
CA PHE A 50 -0.03 11.86 6.76
C PHE A 50 0.54 12.30 5.42
N LEU A 51 1.85 12.57 5.36
CA LEU A 51 2.54 12.94 4.13
C LEU A 51 2.51 11.79 3.12
N GLY A 52 2.81 10.56 3.55
CA GLY A 52 2.78 9.36 2.70
C GLY A 52 1.40 9.06 2.12
N ASP A 53 0.35 9.18 2.94
CA ASP A 53 -1.04 9.01 2.53
C ASP A 53 -1.43 9.99 1.40
N ALA A 54 -1.17 11.28 1.62
CA ALA A 54 -1.47 12.33 0.65
C ALA A 54 -0.71 12.14 -0.67
N LEU A 55 0.55 11.74 -0.59
CA LEU A 55 1.38 11.46 -1.76
C LEU A 55 0.88 10.24 -2.53
N MET A 56 0.43 9.19 -1.85
CA MET A 56 -0.17 8.03 -2.52
C MET A 56 -1.50 8.37 -3.19
N TYR A 57 -2.33 9.18 -2.54
CA TYR A 57 -3.58 9.64 -3.13
C TYR A 57 -3.34 10.39 -4.46
N ALA A 58 -2.37 11.30 -4.47
CA ALA A 58 -1.95 12.04 -5.66
C ALA A 58 -1.37 11.10 -6.72
N THR A 59 -0.44 10.22 -6.33
CA THR A 59 0.24 9.29 -7.25
C THR A 59 -0.75 8.36 -7.94
N ILE A 60 -1.67 7.74 -7.20
CA ILE A 60 -2.70 6.87 -7.78
C ILE A 60 -3.59 7.66 -8.73
N GLY A 61 -3.96 8.90 -8.38
CA GLY A 61 -4.72 9.79 -9.26
C GLY A 61 -4.02 10.04 -10.61
N THR A 62 -2.72 10.36 -10.56
CA THR A 62 -1.89 10.54 -11.75
C THR A 62 -1.81 9.27 -12.59
N LEU A 63 -1.56 8.11 -11.96
CA LEU A 63 -1.47 6.84 -12.65
C LEU A 63 -2.78 6.42 -13.33
N LEU A 64 -3.93 6.68 -12.70
CA LEU A 64 -5.24 6.40 -13.30
C LEU A 64 -5.49 7.24 -14.55
N TYR A 65 -5.16 8.53 -14.50
CA TYR A 65 -5.30 9.44 -15.64
C TYR A 65 -4.39 9.04 -16.80
N GLU A 66 -3.15 8.64 -16.51
CA GLU A 66 -2.18 8.22 -17.53
C GLU A 66 -2.52 6.85 -18.14
N GLN A 67 -2.95 5.88 -17.33
CA GLN A 67 -3.19 4.51 -17.79
C GLN A 67 -4.54 4.33 -18.47
N ILE A 68 -5.52 5.16 -18.15
CA ILE A 68 -6.87 5.07 -18.72
C ILE A 68 -7.24 6.45 -19.30
N PRO A 69 -6.66 6.87 -20.45
CA PRO A 69 -6.85 8.23 -20.98
C PRO A 69 -8.31 8.60 -21.34
N GLN A 70 -9.17 7.60 -21.51
CA GLN A 70 -10.60 7.76 -21.81
C GLN A 70 -11.49 7.42 -20.59
N GLY A 71 -10.91 7.31 -19.41
CA GLY A 71 -11.62 6.99 -18.18
C GLY A 71 -12.56 8.14 -17.76
N SER A 72 -13.71 7.78 -17.21
CA SER A 72 -14.64 8.77 -16.66
C SER A 72 -14.26 9.15 -15.22
N PRO A 73 -14.67 10.35 -14.73
CA PRO A 73 -14.50 10.70 -13.32
C PRO A 73 -15.14 9.68 -12.35
N HIS A 74 -16.24 9.05 -12.77
CA HIS A 74 -16.89 7.98 -12.01
C HIS A 74 -16.00 6.73 -11.90
N LEU A 75 -15.39 6.29 -13.00
CA LEU A 75 -14.41 5.19 -13.00
C LEU A 75 -13.24 5.53 -12.06
N TYR A 76 -12.60 6.68 -12.26
CA TYR A 76 -11.44 7.10 -11.46
C TYR A 76 -11.74 7.15 -9.97
N THR A 77 -12.92 7.65 -9.59
CA THR A 77 -13.33 7.73 -8.18
C THR A 77 -13.49 6.33 -7.57
N ASN A 78 -14.14 5.40 -8.27
CA ASN A 78 -14.33 4.03 -7.78
C ASN A 78 -13.00 3.26 -7.71
N LEU A 79 -12.15 3.35 -8.73
CA LEU A 79 -10.85 2.67 -8.72
C LEU A 79 -9.94 3.22 -7.62
N ARG A 80 -9.82 4.56 -7.52
CA ARG A 80 -8.96 5.19 -6.52
C ARG A 80 -9.41 4.85 -5.09
N ALA A 81 -10.73 4.88 -4.82
CA ALA A 81 -11.26 4.55 -3.50
C ALA A 81 -10.83 3.16 -3.02
N VAL A 82 -10.74 2.18 -3.93
CA VAL A 82 -10.29 0.83 -3.60
C VAL A 82 -8.76 0.76 -3.52
N LEU A 83 -8.05 1.28 -4.52
CA LEU A 83 -6.59 1.22 -4.64
C LEU A 83 -5.86 1.94 -3.51
N HIS A 84 -6.48 2.99 -2.96
CA HIS A 84 -5.98 3.81 -1.84
C HIS A 84 -6.52 3.33 -0.47
N SER A 85 -7.27 2.22 -0.42
CA SER A 85 -7.82 1.72 0.85
C SER A 85 -6.77 1.01 1.73
N ASN A 86 -6.95 1.09 3.05
CA ASN A 86 -6.11 0.36 4.02
C ASN A 86 -6.10 -1.16 3.75
N ALA A 87 -7.18 -1.71 3.18
CA ALA A 87 -7.23 -3.13 2.81
C ALA A 87 -6.22 -3.48 1.71
N VAL A 88 -6.09 -2.64 0.68
CA VAL A 88 -5.11 -2.83 -0.40
C VAL A 88 -3.71 -2.50 0.11
N PHE A 89 -3.51 -1.40 0.83
CA PHE A 89 -2.22 -1.04 1.42
C PHE A 89 -1.68 -2.14 2.33
N SER A 90 -2.49 -2.70 3.23
CA SER A 90 -2.08 -3.83 4.08
C SER A 90 -1.65 -5.04 3.26
N ARG A 91 -2.34 -5.36 2.15
CA ARG A 91 -1.99 -6.50 1.29
C ARG A 91 -0.69 -6.27 0.52
N VAL A 92 -0.49 -5.07 0.00
CA VAL A 92 0.76 -4.69 -0.67
C VAL A 92 1.91 -4.76 0.32
N ALA A 93 1.74 -4.20 1.52
CA ALA A 93 2.75 -4.24 2.57
C ALA A 93 3.14 -5.65 3.02
N GLU A 94 2.14 -6.54 3.18
CA GLU A 94 2.37 -7.97 3.46
C GLU A 94 3.14 -8.65 2.32
N LYS A 95 2.79 -8.36 1.06
CA LYS A 95 3.45 -8.94 -0.11
C LYS A 95 4.90 -8.47 -0.26
N LEU A 96 5.16 -7.22 0.12
CA LEU A 96 6.49 -6.60 0.15
C LEU A 96 7.36 -7.10 1.32
N ASP A 97 6.79 -7.89 2.22
CA ASP A 97 7.42 -8.34 3.45
C ASP A 97 7.94 -7.18 4.32
N ILE A 98 7.20 -6.05 4.33
CA ILE A 98 7.49 -4.89 5.21
C ILE A 98 7.56 -5.31 6.69
N LEU A 99 6.96 -6.44 7.04
CA LEU A 99 6.92 -6.98 8.39
C LEU A 99 8.15 -7.84 8.73
N ALA A 100 8.95 -8.31 7.76
CA ALA A 100 10.22 -9.04 7.99
C ALA A 100 11.44 -8.13 8.15
N VAL A 101 11.23 -6.81 8.19
CA VAL A 101 12.25 -5.83 8.58
C VAL A 101 12.69 -6.15 10.03
N PRO A 102 13.98 -6.00 10.40
CA PRO A 102 14.61 -6.67 11.55
C PRO A 102 13.80 -6.65 12.85
N ASP A 103 13.99 -7.66 13.72
CA ASP A 103 13.34 -7.97 15.02
C ASP A 103 12.81 -6.80 15.89
N MET A 104 13.31 -5.59 15.66
CA MET A 104 12.82 -4.34 16.23
C MET A 104 11.45 -3.90 15.67
N VAL A 105 11.17 -4.04 14.35
CA VAL A 105 9.80 -3.84 13.80
C VAL A 105 8.87 -4.88 14.39
N LEU A 106 9.32 -6.14 14.42
CA LEU A 106 8.59 -7.22 15.06
C LEU A 106 8.35 -6.91 16.53
N LYS A 107 9.31 -6.44 17.33
CA LYS A 107 9.06 -6.02 18.74
C LYS A 107 8.06 -4.87 18.88
N TYR A 108 8.02 -3.95 17.92
CA TYR A 108 7.04 -2.86 17.87
C TYR A 108 5.64 -3.35 17.50
N LEU A 109 5.55 -4.36 16.63
CA LEU A 109 4.30 -5.03 16.28
C LEU A 109 3.87 -6.08 17.31
N SER A 110 4.81 -6.72 18.03
CA SER A 110 4.63 -7.81 19.01
C SER A 110 3.88 -7.42 20.28
N LYS A 111 3.37 -6.18 20.38
CA LYS A 111 2.24 -5.92 21.28
C LYS A 111 0.91 -6.46 20.73
N LYS A 112 0.89 -6.96 19.49
CA LYS A 112 -0.18 -7.69 18.83
C LYS A 112 0.45 -8.77 17.94
N ASP A 113 0.25 -10.03 18.30
CA ASP A 113 0.86 -11.19 17.65
C ASP A 113 0.72 -11.16 16.12
N PHE A 114 1.84 -11.07 15.41
CA PHE A 114 1.86 -11.19 13.95
C PHE A 114 2.88 -12.23 13.53
N GLY A 115 2.36 -13.40 13.14
CA GLY A 115 3.10 -14.48 12.54
C GLY A 115 2.84 -14.58 11.03
N GLU A 116 3.91 -14.93 10.35
CA GLU A 116 4.01 -15.67 9.09
C GLU A 116 3.49 -15.02 7.80
N GLY A 117 4.48 -14.56 7.02
CA GLY A 117 4.36 -14.39 5.59
C GLY A 117 3.81 -15.65 4.88
N ALA A 118 3.29 -15.41 3.67
CA ALA A 118 2.68 -16.37 2.75
C ALA A 118 1.39 -17.08 3.20
N SER A 119 1.03 -17.08 4.49
CA SER A 119 -0.21 -17.71 4.99
C SER A 119 -1.02 -16.77 5.89
N ALA A 120 -1.29 -15.55 5.43
CA ALA A 120 -2.14 -14.63 6.18
C ALA A 120 -3.53 -15.27 6.41
N PRO A 121 -4.04 -15.35 7.66
CA PRO A 121 -5.35 -15.91 7.94
C PRO A 121 -6.42 -15.20 7.10
N THR A 122 -7.46 -15.95 6.70
CA THR A 122 -8.58 -15.45 5.88
C THR A 122 -9.30 -14.25 6.53
N PHE A 123 -9.08 -14.04 7.83
CA PHE A 123 -9.61 -12.94 8.62
C PHE A 123 -8.49 -12.28 9.43
N LYS A 124 -8.19 -11.02 9.10
CA LYS A 124 -7.26 -10.14 9.85
C LYS A 124 -8.10 -9.07 10.57
N PRO A 125 -7.93 -8.84 11.88
CA PRO A 125 -8.65 -7.79 12.59
C PRO A 125 -8.49 -6.41 11.92
N TYR A 126 -9.53 -5.60 11.95
CA TYR A 126 -9.47 -4.25 11.35
C TYR A 126 -8.31 -3.40 11.89
N THR A 127 -8.04 -3.48 13.19
CA THR A 127 -6.94 -2.72 13.82
C THR A 127 -5.56 -3.10 13.30
N GLU A 128 -5.41 -4.35 12.86
CA GLU A 128 -4.18 -4.90 12.31
C GLU A 128 -3.99 -4.49 10.85
N VAL A 129 -5.07 -4.52 10.07
CA VAL A 129 -5.11 -3.99 8.69
C VAL A 129 -4.73 -2.51 8.70
N LYS A 130 -5.33 -1.74 9.62
CA LYS A 130 -5.04 -0.32 9.77
C LYS A 130 -3.56 -0.09 10.09
N ALA A 131 -3.04 -0.69 11.16
CA ALA A 131 -1.64 -0.49 11.54
C ALA A 131 -0.63 -0.86 10.44
N THR A 132 -0.95 -1.88 9.62
CA THR A 132 -0.10 -2.26 8.49
C THR A 132 -0.16 -1.24 7.35
N ALA A 133 -1.33 -0.65 7.10
CA ALA A 133 -1.49 0.43 6.13
C ALA A 133 -0.78 1.71 6.58
N ASP A 134 -0.97 2.13 7.84
CA ASP A 134 -0.31 3.31 8.42
C ASP A 134 1.23 3.17 8.35
N LEU A 135 1.76 1.95 8.59
CA LEU A 135 3.18 1.66 8.42
C LEU A 135 3.63 1.79 6.96
N PHE A 136 2.84 1.31 6.02
CA PHE A 136 3.12 1.44 4.59
C PHE A 136 3.19 2.91 4.18
N GLU A 137 2.20 3.72 4.57
CA GLU A 137 2.17 5.16 4.32
C GLU A 137 3.39 5.85 4.93
N THR A 138 3.77 5.51 6.17
CA THR A 138 4.97 6.05 6.82
C THR A 138 6.24 5.74 6.02
N VAL A 139 6.40 4.51 5.52
CA VAL A 139 7.55 4.11 4.69
C VAL A 139 7.60 4.92 3.39
N LEU A 140 6.45 5.18 2.78
CA LEU A 140 6.36 5.98 1.55
C LEU A 140 6.66 7.46 1.80
N GLY A 141 6.18 8.02 2.92
CA GLY A 141 6.53 9.36 3.36
C GLY A 141 8.03 9.52 3.58
N ALA A 142 8.67 8.54 4.23
CA ALA A 142 10.12 8.54 4.42
C ALA A 142 10.89 8.40 3.10
N TYR A 143 10.41 7.54 2.19
CA TYR A 143 11.02 7.38 0.86
C TYR A 143 10.94 8.68 0.04
N TYR A 144 9.81 9.37 0.12
CA TYR A 144 9.68 10.71 -0.46
C TYR A 144 10.66 11.71 0.15
N LEU A 145 10.79 11.76 1.49
CA LEU A 145 11.72 12.67 2.16
C LEU A 145 13.18 12.41 1.78
N GLU A 146 13.54 11.16 1.48
CA GLU A 146 14.89 10.78 1.06
C GLU A 146 15.15 10.99 -0.44
N ARG A 147 14.18 10.66 -1.32
CA ARG A 147 14.41 10.51 -2.76
C ARG A 147 13.54 11.41 -3.65
N GLY A 148 12.59 12.13 -3.06
CA GLY A 148 11.69 13.05 -3.76
C GLY A 148 10.53 12.36 -4.48
N PHE A 149 9.60 13.17 -5.00
CA PHE A 149 8.33 12.68 -5.54
C PHE A 149 8.47 11.82 -6.80
N GLY A 150 9.38 12.20 -7.71
CA GLY A 150 9.60 11.43 -8.95
C GLY A 150 10.05 9.99 -8.67
N ALA A 151 10.92 9.79 -7.66
CA ALA A 151 11.36 8.46 -7.25
C ALA A 151 10.22 7.66 -6.62
N LEU A 152 9.36 8.30 -5.82
CA LEU A 152 8.14 7.68 -5.28
C LEU A 152 7.20 7.22 -6.41
N CYS A 153 6.85 8.10 -7.34
CA CYS A 153 5.98 7.75 -8.48
C CYS A 153 6.55 6.59 -9.30
N ASN A 154 7.86 6.61 -9.59
CA ASN A 154 8.54 5.54 -10.34
C ASN A 154 8.61 4.21 -9.61
N TRP A 155 8.55 4.21 -8.28
CA TRP A 155 8.47 2.97 -7.51
C TRP A 155 7.01 2.47 -7.45
N VAL A 156 6.07 3.36 -7.14
CA VAL A 156 4.62 3.03 -7.04
C VAL A 156 4.08 2.48 -8.36
N ILE A 157 4.52 3.03 -9.50
CA ILE A 157 4.06 2.61 -10.82
C ILE A 157 4.30 1.11 -11.05
N GLY A 158 5.46 0.57 -10.63
CA GLY A 158 5.78 -0.85 -10.81
C GLY A 158 4.79 -1.78 -10.12
N ILE A 159 4.26 -1.36 -8.97
CA ILE A 159 3.29 -2.12 -8.19
C ILE A 159 1.85 -1.85 -8.65
N TYR A 160 1.50 -0.59 -8.94
CA TYR A 160 0.13 -0.18 -9.15
C TYR A 160 -0.35 -0.30 -10.61
N ARG A 161 0.54 -0.32 -11.61
CA ARG A 161 0.15 -0.60 -13.01
C ARG A 161 -0.68 -1.88 -13.15
N PRO A 162 -0.20 -3.06 -12.70
CA PRO A 162 -0.98 -4.29 -12.83
C PRO A 162 -2.27 -4.26 -11.99
N LEU A 163 -2.27 -3.59 -10.84
CA LEU A 163 -3.47 -3.49 -10.00
C LEU A 163 -4.54 -2.61 -10.63
N ILE A 164 -4.17 -1.49 -11.26
CA ILE A 164 -5.09 -0.62 -11.99
C ILE A 164 -5.75 -1.38 -13.14
N TYR A 165 -4.97 -2.15 -13.91
CA TYR A 165 -5.50 -2.99 -14.98
C TYR A 165 -6.55 -3.99 -14.48
N VAL A 166 -6.26 -4.69 -13.38
CA VAL A 166 -7.19 -5.64 -12.77
C VAL A 166 -8.44 -4.93 -12.22
N ALA A 167 -8.27 -3.75 -11.63
CA ALA A 167 -9.34 -2.96 -11.05
C ALA A 167 -10.32 -2.45 -12.13
N GLU A 168 -9.79 -1.94 -13.25
CA GLU A 168 -10.57 -1.52 -14.41
C GLU A 168 -11.36 -2.68 -15.02
N ALA A 169 -10.70 -3.83 -15.24
CA ALA A 169 -11.37 -5.02 -15.76
C ALA A 169 -12.49 -5.51 -14.82
N ALA A 170 -12.32 -5.39 -13.50
CA ALA A 170 -13.35 -5.73 -12.53
C ALA A 170 -14.51 -4.72 -12.54
N PHE A 171 -14.23 -3.44 -12.74
CA PHE A 171 -15.25 -2.39 -12.83
C PHE A 171 -16.21 -2.61 -13.99
N TYR A 172 -15.71 -2.93 -15.18
CA TYR A 172 -16.55 -3.13 -16.37
C TYR A 172 -17.28 -4.49 -16.43
N LYS A 173 -16.87 -5.45 -15.61
CA LYS A 173 -17.54 -6.77 -15.50
C LYS A 173 -18.71 -6.78 -14.52
N TRP A 174 -18.84 -5.75 -13.69
CA TRP A 174 -19.87 -5.62 -12.67
C TRP A 174 -21.14 -4.99 -13.25
#